data_AF-A0A1T4WE25-F1
#
_entry.id   AF-A0A1T4WE25-F1
#
_cell.length_a   1.000
_cell.length_b   1.000
_cell.length_c   1.000
_cell.angle_alpha   90.00
_cell.angle_beta   90.00
_cell.angle_gamma   90.00
#
_symmetry.space_group_name_H-M   'P 1'
#
loop_
_entity.id
_entity.type
_entity.pdbx_description
1 polymer ?
#
loop_
_entity_poly.entity_id
_entity_poly.type
_entity_poly.pdbx_seq_one_letter_code
_entity_poly.pdbx_strand_id
1 'polypeptide(L)'
;MVDSGKLRFIVIDGSTVQEPGATATTYRLHIAIDLINLSLHQVEVTTDKEGENLDHYTLAAGDVVLIDLGYNQPKTLVPFIDRGGDVVLRYNAHSMNLYEDGEGDDAGHLVKIDWYTRLRKLGKRPSGVPVWLCHGNKRIQGYLHAIPLPGNGVEPCLIKEIGA
;
A
#
# COMPACT_ATOMS: atom_id res chain seq x y z
N MET A 1 0.39 11.41 -26.25
CA MET A 1 -0.31 12.49 -25.53
C MET A 1 -0.18 12.16 -24.07
N VAL A 2 0.64 12.92 -23.35
CA VAL A 2 0.88 12.73 -21.92
C VAL A 2 -0.25 13.48 -21.22
N ASP A 3 -1.06 12.79 -20.42
CA ASP A 3 -2.22 13.40 -19.76
C ASP A 3 -1.74 14.48 -18.78
N SER A 4 -2.37 15.65 -18.85
CA SER A 4 -1.97 16.83 -18.10
C SER A 4 -2.49 16.73 -16.67
N GLY A 5 -1.72 16.04 -15.84
CA GLY A 5 -1.66 16.10 -14.37
C GLY A 5 -2.88 16.62 -13.62
N LYS A 6 -3.71 15.70 -13.12
CA LYS A 6 -4.55 15.93 -11.93
C LYS A 6 -4.45 14.76 -10.96
N LEU A 7 -3.22 14.36 -10.64
CA LEU A 7 -3.01 13.48 -9.52
C LEU A 7 -3.43 14.20 -8.24
N ARG A 8 -4.33 13.60 -7.47
CA ARG A 8 -4.71 14.09 -6.16
C ARG A 8 -4.12 13.18 -5.10
N PHE A 9 -3.18 13.71 -4.32
CA PHE A 9 -2.53 12.97 -3.27
C PHE A 9 -3.41 12.97 -2.02
N ILE A 10 -3.81 11.79 -1.56
CA ILE A 10 -4.66 11.62 -0.38
C ILE A 10 -3.87 10.83 0.65
N VAL A 11 -3.65 11.40 1.84
CA VAL A 11 -3.06 10.68 2.97
C VAL A 11 -4.19 10.08 3.79
N ILE A 12 -4.06 8.80 4.11
CA ILE A 12 -5.06 8.07 4.87
C ILE A 12 -4.41 7.44 6.10
N ASP A 13 -5.05 7.62 7.26
CA ASP A 13 -4.62 7.00 8.52
C ASP A 13 -5.82 6.62 9.40
N GLY A 14 -5.59 5.65 10.28
CA GLY A 14 -6.55 5.15 11.26
C GLY A 14 -6.10 5.45 12.68
N SER A 15 -7.03 5.84 13.55
CA SER A 15 -6.76 6.04 14.98
C SER A 15 -7.77 5.29 15.83
N THR A 16 -7.31 4.58 16.85
CA THR A 16 -8.21 3.98 17.84
C THR A 16 -8.68 5.02 18.85
N VAL A 17 -9.94 4.90 19.24
CA VAL A 17 -10.57 5.77 20.24
C VAL A 17 -11.15 4.89 21.34
N GLN A 18 -10.90 5.28 22.58
CA GLN A 18 -11.41 4.62 23.78
C GLN A 18 -12.39 5.56 24.48
N GLU A 19 -13.57 5.07 24.81
CA GLU A 19 -14.50 5.80 25.68
C GLU A 19 -13.96 5.87 27.12
N PRO A 20 -14.38 6.87 27.91
CA PRO A 20 -14.01 6.94 29.32
C PRO A 20 -14.34 5.64 30.06
N GLY A 21 -13.32 5.01 30.64
CA GLY A 21 -13.44 3.75 31.38
C GLY A 21 -13.33 2.48 30.52
N ALA A 22 -13.14 2.59 29.20
CA ALA A 22 -12.88 1.43 28.34
C ALA A 22 -11.48 0.85 28.60
N THR A 23 -11.37 -0.47 28.55
CA THR A 23 -10.08 -1.21 28.63
C THR A 23 -9.55 -1.65 27.27
N ALA A 24 -10.34 -1.43 26.22
CA ALA A 24 -10.04 -1.79 24.85
C ALA A 24 -10.52 -0.68 23.90
N THR A 25 -10.23 -0.85 22.61
CA THR A 25 -10.73 0.08 21.57
C THR A 25 -12.25 0.07 21.56
N THR A 26 -12.88 1.24 21.56
CA THR A 26 -14.33 1.37 21.35
C THR A 26 -14.64 1.66 19.89
N TYR A 27 -13.92 2.63 19.32
CA TYR A 27 -14.11 3.06 17.94
C TYR A 27 -12.79 3.13 17.19
N ARG A 28 -12.88 3.15 15.87
CA ARG A 28 -11.79 3.59 15.00
C ARG A 28 -12.23 4.79 14.20
N LEU A 29 -11.38 5.79 14.20
CA LEU A 29 -11.49 6.99 13.40
C LEU A 29 -10.61 6.81 12.17
N HIS A 30 -11.23 6.82 11.00
CA HIS A 30 -10.63 6.65 9.69
C HIS A 30 -10.65 8.00 8.99
N ILE A 31 -9.47 8.55 8.66
CA ILE A 31 -9.36 9.90 8.11
C ILE A 31 -8.63 9.86 6.78
N ALA A 32 -9.18 10.55 5.79
CA ALA A 32 -8.52 10.89 4.53
C ALA A 32 -8.35 12.41 4.41
N ILE A 33 -7.14 12.87 4.09
CA ILE A 33 -6.78 14.28 3.90
C ILE A 33 -6.18 14.47 2.52
N ASP A 34 -6.65 15.47 1.78
CA ASP A 34 -5.97 15.92 0.56
C ASP A 34 -4.64 16.59 0.95
N LEU A 35 -3.54 16.01 0.52
CA LEU A 35 -2.19 16.40 0.94
C LEU A 35 -1.79 17.78 0.44
N ILE A 36 -2.37 18.26 -0.66
CA ILE A 36 -1.94 19.50 -1.29
C ILE A 36 -2.57 20.70 -0.59
N ASN A 37 -3.87 20.63 -0.32
CA ASN A 37 -4.61 21.73 0.32
C ASN A 37 -4.83 21.51 1.82
N LEU A 38 -4.41 20.35 2.36
CA LEU A 38 -4.60 19.93 3.75
C LEU A 38 -6.07 19.96 4.20
N SER A 39 -6.99 19.78 3.27
CA SER A 39 -8.43 19.72 3.55
C SER A 39 -8.84 18.29 3.88
N LEU A 40 -9.83 18.18 4.76
CA LEU A 40 -10.45 16.93 5.11
C LEU A 40 -11.23 16.40 3.90
N HIS A 41 -10.80 15.27 3.34
CA HIS A 41 -11.46 14.62 2.21
C HIS A 41 -12.62 13.75 2.70
N GLN A 42 -12.37 12.91 3.71
CA GLN A 42 -13.38 12.05 4.31
C GLN A 42 -13.03 11.70 5.76
N VAL A 43 -14.06 11.50 6.58
CA VAL A 43 -13.95 10.90 7.91
C VAL A 43 -15.00 9.82 8.05
N GLU A 44 -14.59 8.69 8.59
CA GLU A 44 -15.49 7.61 8.97
C GLU A 44 -15.17 7.15 10.40
N VAL A 45 -16.22 6.85 11.16
CA VAL A 45 -16.08 6.29 12.51
C VAL A 45 -16.75 4.93 12.53
N THR A 46 -15.94 3.89 12.76
CA THR A 46 -16.43 2.53 12.90
C THR A 46 -16.29 2.05 14.33
N THR A 47 -16.93 0.93 14.65
CA THR A 47 -16.62 0.19 15.90
C THR A 47 -15.25 -0.48 15.82
N ASP A 48 -14.83 -1.09 16.92
CA ASP A 48 -13.61 -1.90 17.04
C ASP A 48 -13.59 -3.16 16.14
N LYS A 49 -14.75 -3.59 15.64
CA LYS A 49 -14.93 -4.77 14.79
C LYS A 49 -14.49 -4.56 13.34
N GLU A 50 -14.45 -3.32 12.90
CA GLU A 50 -14.01 -2.96 11.56
C GLU A 50 -12.53 -2.56 11.62
N GLY A 51 -11.72 -3.16 10.76
CA GLY A 51 -10.31 -2.80 10.61
C GLY A 51 -10.10 -1.64 9.64
N GLU A 52 -8.84 -1.32 9.39
CA GLU A 52 -8.46 -0.44 8.28
C GLU A 52 -8.73 -1.14 6.95
N ASN A 53 -9.45 -0.45 6.09
CA ASN A 53 -9.79 -0.90 4.75
C ASN A 53 -9.86 0.33 3.83
N LEU A 54 -9.31 0.20 2.63
CA LEU A 54 -9.38 1.25 1.61
C LEU A 54 -10.83 1.47 1.10
N ASP A 55 -11.70 0.47 1.22
CA ASP A 55 -13.11 0.53 0.82
C ASP A 55 -13.95 1.47 1.69
N HIS A 56 -13.44 1.89 2.85
CA HIS A 56 -14.05 2.95 3.66
C HIS A 56 -14.10 4.29 2.90
N TYR A 57 -13.20 4.50 1.93
CA TYR A 57 -13.01 5.80 1.31
C TYR A 57 -13.57 5.89 -0.11
N THR A 58 -14.21 7.03 -0.41
CA THR A 58 -14.63 7.35 -1.78
C THR A 58 -13.43 7.89 -2.57
N LEU A 59 -12.73 6.96 -3.23
CA LEU A 59 -11.54 7.24 -4.04
C LEU A 59 -11.82 7.11 -5.54
N ALA A 60 -11.33 8.07 -6.31
CA ALA A 60 -11.51 8.18 -7.74
C ALA A 60 -10.25 7.77 -8.52
N ALA A 61 -10.40 7.55 -9.82
CA ALA A 61 -9.26 7.46 -10.73
C ALA A 61 -8.45 8.77 -10.68
N GLY A 62 -7.12 8.66 -10.71
CA GLY A 62 -6.20 9.79 -10.51
C GLY A 62 -5.92 10.14 -9.05
N ASP A 63 -6.55 9.47 -8.08
CA ASP A 63 -6.11 9.57 -6.69
C ASP A 63 -4.83 8.75 -6.47
N VAL A 64 -3.86 9.37 -5.80
CA VAL A 64 -2.66 8.71 -5.28
C VAL A 64 -2.82 8.62 -3.77
N VAL A 65 -3.03 7.42 -3.23
CA VAL A 65 -3.21 7.24 -1.79
C VAL A 65 -1.90 6.89 -1.10
N LEU A 66 -1.57 7.65 -0.06
CA LEU A 66 -0.45 7.40 0.85
C LEU A 66 -1.00 6.74 2.10
N ILE A 67 -0.63 5.48 2.29
CA ILE A 67 -1.23 4.60 3.29
C ILE A 67 -0.19 3.80 4.06
N ASP A 68 -0.57 3.48 5.29
CA ASP A 68 0.26 2.80 6.26
C ASP A 68 0.17 1.26 6.13
N LEU A 69 0.89 0.51 6.98
CA LEU A 69 0.99 -0.94 6.84
C LEU A 69 -0.29 -1.72 7.17
N GLY A 70 -1.27 -1.12 7.83
CA GLY A 70 -2.54 -1.77 8.13
C GLY A 70 -3.42 -1.96 6.89
N TYR A 71 -3.14 -1.20 5.83
CA TYR A 71 -3.81 -1.30 4.53
C TYR A 71 -3.19 -2.33 3.57
N ASN A 72 -2.29 -3.22 4.04
CA ASN A 72 -1.68 -4.30 3.25
C ASN A 72 -2.69 -5.41 2.86
N GLN A 73 -3.74 -5.07 2.11
CA GLN A 73 -4.84 -5.96 1.74
C GLN A 73 -5.06 -5.95 0.22
N PRO A 74 -4.54 -6.95 -0.53
CA PRO A 74 -4.69 -6.99 -1.99
C PRO A 74 -6.13 -6.89 -2.48
N LYS A 75 -7.10 -7.39 -1.69
CA LYS A 75 -8.53 -7.39 -2.01
C LYS A 75 -9.14 -6.00 -2.20
N THR A 76 -8.52 -4.97 -1.64
CA THR A 76 -9.01 -3.58 -1.65
C THR A 76 -8.10 -2.71 -2.53
N LEU A 77 -6.78 -2.96 -2.45
CA LEU A 77 -5.75 -2.29 -3.25
C LEU A 77 -5.90 -2.59 -4.74
N VAL A 78 -6.01 -3.86 -5.13
CA VAL A 78 -5.99 -4.25 -6.55
C VAL A 78 -7.21 -3.68 -7.31
N PRO A 79 -8.45 -3.76 -6.80
CA PRO A 79 -9.59 -3.12 -7.47
C PRO A 79 -9.47 -1.59 -7.57
N PHE A 80 -8.90 -0.91 -6.56
CA PHE A 80 -8.66 0.53 -6.62
C PHE A 80 -7.63 0.89 -7.68
N ILE A 81 -6.54 0.13 -7.74
CA ILE A 81 -5.49 0.33 -8.73
C ILE A 81 -6.01 0.04 -10.16
N ASP A 82 -6.77 -1.04 -10.33
CA ASP A 82 -7.33 -1.46 -11.63
C ASP A 82 -8.30 -0.42 -12.21
N ARG A 83 -8.98 0.34 -11.34
CA ARG A 83 -9.86 1.45 -11.77
C ARG A 83 -9.15 2.79 -11.96
N GLY A 84 -7.81 2.81 -11.98
CA GLY A 84 -7.01 4.02 -12.28
C GLY A 84 -6.52 4.78 -11.05
N GLY A 85 -6.53 4.15 -9.87
CA GLY A 85 -5.87 4.68 -8.67
C GLY A 85 -4.38 4.31 -8.61
N ASP A 86 -3.64 5.06 -7.80
CA ASP A 86 -2.24 4.80 -7.48
C ASP A 86 -2.02 4.74 -5.97
N VAL A 87 -1.02 3.96 -5.54
CA VAL A 87 -0.80 3.66 -4.12
C VAL A 87 0.67 3.80 -3.78
N VAL A 88 0.93 4.50 -2.68
CA VAL A 88 2.18 4.50 -1.93
C VAL A 88 1.88 3.87 -0.57
N LEU A 89 2.28 2.62 -0.39
CA LEU A 89 1.95 1.81 0.77
C LEU A 89 3.22 1.48 1.56
N ARG A 90 3.21 1.73 2.87
CA ARG A 90 4.20 1.13 3.77
C ARG A 90 4.00 -0.39 3.80
N TYR A 91 4.89 -1.12 3.16
CA TYR A 91 4.69 -2.53 2.87
C TYR A 91 5.01 -3.43 4.07
N ASN A 92 4.24 -4.50 4.22
CA ASN A 92 4.53 -5.56 5.18
C ASN A 92 4.54 -6.93 4.50
N ALA A 93 5.73 -7.53 4.41
CA ALA A 93 5.95 -8.85 3.81
C ALA A 93 5.27 -10.00 4.55
N HIS A 94 4.86 -9.81 5.81
CA HIS A 94 4.18 -10.84 6.57
C HIS A 94 2.70 -10.97 6.19
N SER A 95 2.03 -9.86 5.90
CA SER A 95 0.58 -9.82 5.64
C SER A 95 0.22 -9.79 4.16
N MET A 96 1.15 -9.41 3.28
CA MET A 96 0.93 -9.34 1.84
C MET A 96 2.08 -9.96 1.07
N ASN A 97 1.78 -10.82 0.09
CA ASN A 97 2.78 -11.42 -0.79
C ASN A 97 3.00 -10.56 -2.03
N LEU A 98 4.25 -10.46 -2.45
CA LEU A 98 4.66 -9.90 -3.74
C LEU A 98 5.39 -10.97 -4.55
N TYR A 99 5.34 -10.83 -5.86
CA TYR A 99 5.87 -11.81 -6.80
C TYR A 99 6.87 -11.15 -7.76
N GLU A 100 7.78 -11.95 -8.30
CA GLU A 100 8.68 -11.57 -9.39
C GLU A 100 8.54 -12.57 -10.54
N ASP A 101 9.02 -12.21 -11.72
CA ASP A 101 9.06 -13.12 -12.86
C ASP A 101 9.95 -14.32 -12.53
N GLY A 102 9.45 -15.52 -12.78
CA GLY A 102 10.19 -16.76 -12.58
C GLY A 102 11.24 -16.99 -13.66
N GLU A 103 12.26 -17.78 -13.34
CA GLU A 103 13.27 -18.21 -14.31
C GLU A 103 12.71 -19.33 -15.21
N GLY A 104 12.95 -19.24 -16.52
CA GLY A 104 12.54 -20.23 -17.52
C GLY A 104 11.84 -19.62 -18.75
N ASP A 105 11.45 -20.48 -19.69
CA ASP A 105 10.80 -20.07 -20.95
C ASP A 105 9.28 -19.84 -20.81
N ASP A 106 8.70 -20.15 -19.64
CA ASP A 106 7.27 -20.00 -19.36
C ASP A 106 6.94 -18.51 -19.11
N ALA A 107 6.73 -17.77 -20.20
CA ALA A 107 6.35 -16.37 -20.16
C ALA A 107 5.13 -16.14 -19.24
N GLY A 108 5.31 -15.27 -18.24
CA GLY A 108 4.27 -14.93 -17.27
C GLY A 108 4.15 -15.89 -16.07
N HIS A 109 5.09 -16.83 -15.89
CA HIS A 109 5.26 -17.54 -14.64
C HIS A 109 5.74 -16.57 -13.54
N LEU A 110 5.01 -16.49 -12.43
CA LEU A 110 5.34 -15.63 -11.29
C LEU A 110 5.71 -16.47 -10.08
N VAL A 111 6.82 -16.12 -9.42
CA VAL A 111 7.30 -16.76 -8.19
C VAL A 111 7.14 -15.80 -7.02
N LYS A 112 6.73 -16.32 -5.86
CA LYS A 112 6.63 -15.52 -4.63
C LYS A 112 8.04 -15.10 -4.20
N ILE A 113 8.22 -13.83 -3.90
CA ILE A 113 9.50 -13.30 -3.42
C ILE A 113 9.73 -13.75 -1.98
N ASP A 114 10.88 -14.40 -1.73
CA ASP A 114 11.42 -14.57 -0.40
C ASP A 114 12.17 -13.29 0.01
N TRP A 115 11.47 -12.40 0.70
CA TRP A 115 12.03 -11.11 1.13
C TRP A 115 13.22 -11.27 2.08
N TYR A 116 13.29 -12.32 2.89
CA TYR A 116 14.43 -12.53 3.78
C TYR A 116 15.70 -12.79 2.97
N THR A 117 15.63 -13.70 2.00
CA THR A 117 16.76 -14.01 1.12
C THR A 117 17.08 -12.82 0.20
N ARG A 118 16.06 -12.17 -0.36
CA ARG A 118 16.21 -11.02 -1.27
C ARG A 118 16.90 -9.84 -0.59
N LEU A 119 16.43 -9.42 0.58
CA LEU A 119 16.97 -8.25 1.29
C LEU A 119 18.42 -8.47 1.77
N ARG A 120 18.81 -9.69 2.15
CA ARG A 120 20.20 -10.01 2.47
C ARG A 120 21.14 -9.82 1.28
N LYS A 121 20.71 -10.23 0.08
CA LYS A 121 21.49 -10.07 -1.16
C LYS A 121 21.71 -8.60 -1.53
N LEU A 122 20.78 -7.71 -1.16
CA LEU A 122 20.89 -6.26 -1.44
C LEU A 122 21.97 -5.56 -0.60
N GLY A 123 22.50 -6.20 0.45
CA GLY A 123 23.71 -5.72 1.14
C GLY A 123 23.59 -4.34 1.78
N LYS A 124 22.44 -4.04 2.43
CA LYS A 124 22.15 -2.74 3.07
C LYS A 124 22.28 -1.52 2.14
N ARG A 125 21.91 -1.65 0.86
CA ARG A 125 21.78 -0.53 -0.07
C ARG A 125 20.31 -0.27 -0.41
N PRO A 126 19.87 1.00 -0.47
CA PRO A 126 18.56 1.33 -1.01
C PRO A 126 18.39 0.72 -2.40
N SER A 127 17.28 0.05 -2.64
CA SER A 127 17.01 -0.62 -3.92
C SER A 127 15.54 -0.57 -4.28
N GLY A 128 15.23 -0.27 -5.55
CA GLY A 128 13.92 -0.49 -6.13
C GLY A 128 13.87 -1.88 -6.78
N VAL A 129 12.90 -2.70 -6.38
CA VAL A 129 12.69 -4.04 -6.90
C VAL A 129 11.36 -4.05 -7.65
N PRO A 130 11.32 -4.34 -8.97
CA PRO A 130 10.06 -4.51 -9.67
C PRO A 130 9.33 -5.73 -9.09
N VAL A 131 8.03 -5.58 -8.87
CA VAL A 131 7.20 -6.59 -8.22
C VAL A 131 5.83 -6.65 -8.88
N TRP A 132 5.20 -7.81 -8.72
CA TRP A 132 3.82 -8.06 -9.06
C TRP A 132 2.99 -8.21 -7.79
N LEU A 133 1.93 -7.40 -7.69
CA LEU A 133 0.85 -7.57 -6.72
C LEU A 133 -0.29 -8.32 -7.39
N CYS A 134 -0.70 -9.45 -6.82
CA CYS A 134 -1.70 -10.33 -7.41
C CYS A 134 -2.94 -10.42 -6.52
N HIS A 135 -4.12 -10.32 -7.12
CA HIS A 135 -5.40 -10.64 -6.47
C HIS A 135 -6.43 -11.12 -7.51
N GLY A 136 -7.04 -12.28 -7.28
CA GLY A 136 -7.91 -12.92 -8.27
C GLY A 136 -7.16 -13.21 -9.57
N ASN A 137 -7.70 -12.74 -10.70
CA ASN A 137 -7.07 -12.85 -12.03
C ASN A 137 -6.26 -11.60 -12.41
N LYS A 138 -6.12 -10.61 -11.51
CA LYS A 138 -5.42 -9.36 -11.78
C LYS A 138 -3.98 -9.42 -11.27
N ARG A 139 -3.09 -8.83 -12.05
CA ARG A 139 -1.66 -8.68 -11.74
C ARG A 139 -1.31 -7.22 -11.98
N ILE A 140 -0.88 -6.56 -10.92
CA ILE A 140 -0.50 -5.15 -10.93
C ILE A 140 1.01 -5.09 -10.79
N GLN A 141 1.66 -4.41 -11.74
CA GLN A 141 3.09 -4.13 -11.66
C GLN A 141 3.33 -2.93 -10.74
N GLY A 142 4.40 -2.99 -9.95
CA GLY A 142 4.87 -1.88 -9.11
C GLY A 142 6.33 -2.06 -8.70
N TYR A 143 6.78 -1.25 -7.76
CA TYR A 143 8.14 -1.26 -7.24
C TYR A 143 8.14 -1.34 -5.72
N LEU A 144 8.86 -2.30 -5.16
CA LEU A 144 9.23 -2.25 -3.76
C LEU A 144 10.54 -1.46 -3.60
N HIS A 145 10.48 -0.34 -2.90
CA HIS A 145 11.63 0.40 -2.43
C HIS A 145 12.06 -0.15 -1.06
N ALA A 146 13.13 -0.94 -1.04
CA ALA A 146 13.74 -1.42 0.19
C ALA A 146 14.77 -0.40 0.69
N ILE A 147 14.56 0.16 1.88
CA ILE A 147 15.45 1.14 2.49
C ILE A 147 16.07 0.53 3.77
N PRO A 148 17.41 0.43 3.85
CA PRO A 148 18.09 -0.01 5.06
C PRO A 148 17.84 0.99 6.19
N LEU A 149 17.51 0.50 7.37
CA LEU A 149 17.37 1.34 8.57
C LEU A 149 18.69 1.44 9.35
N PRO A 150 18.91 2.53 10.11
CA PRO A 150 19.97 2.58 11.11
C PRO A 150 19.89 1.36 12.04
N GLY A 151 20.99 0.60 12.15
CA GLY A 151 21.02 -0.71 12.82
C GLY A 151 21.06 -1.89 11.83
N ASN A 152 20.52 -3.05 12.24
CA ASN A 152 20.42 -4.26 11.41
C ASN A 152 19.02 -4.48 10.82
N GLY A 153 18.15 -3.45 10.86
CA GLY A 153 16.78 -3.52 10.32
C GLY A 153 16.67 -3.08 8.84
N VAL A 154 15.52 -3.35 8.24
CA VAL A 154 15.14 -2.89 6.89
C VAL A 154 13.66 -2.47 6.93
N GLU A 155 13.34 -1.31 6.36
CA GLU A 155 11.96 -0.87 6.15
C GLU A 155 11.62 -0.93 4.66
N PRO A 156 10.68 -1.79 4.26
CA PRO A 156 10.24 -1.86 2.88
C PRO A 156 9.02 -0.95 2.63
N CYS A 157 9.04 -0.21 1.52
CA CYS A 157 7.91 0.57 1.02
C CYS A 157 7.50 0.05 -0.36
N LEU A 158 6.21 -0.17 -0.61
CA LEU A 158 5.68 -0.53 -1.91
C LEU A 158 5.12 0.71 -2.58
N ILE A 159 5.65 1.05 -3.74
CA ILE A 159 5.23 2.17 -4.58
C ILE A 159 4.77 1.57 -5.91
N LYS A 160 3.50 1.71 -6.26
CA LYS A 160 3.13 1.60 -7.66
C LYS A 160 3.65 2.87 -8.35
N GLU A 161 4.44 2.74 -9.42
CA GLU A 161 4.94 3.91 -10.14
C GLU A 161 3.76 4.81 -10.53
N ILE A 162 3.85 6.08 -10.10
CA ILE A 162 2.88 7.12 -10.39
C ILE A 162 3.29 7.71 -11.74
N GLY A 163 2.57 7.31 -12.79
CA GLY A 163 2.73 7.84 -14.14
C GLY A 163 3.85 7.18 -14.97
N ALA A 164 3.43 6.56 -16.06
CA ALA A 164 4.10 6.67 -17.35
C ALA A 164 3.13 7.35 -18.33
#